data_AF-A0A843IB24-F1
#
_entry.id   AF-A0A843IB24-F1
#
_cell.length_a   1.000
_cell.length_b   1.000
_cell.length_c   1.000
_cell.angle_alpha   90.00
_cell.angle_beta   90.00
_cell.angle_gamma   90.00
#
_symmetry.space_group_name_H-M   'P 1'
#
loop_
_entity.id
_entity.type
_entity.pdbx_description
1 polymer ?
#
loop_
_entity_poly.entity_id
_entity_poly.type
_entity_poly.pdbx_seq_one_letter_code
_entity_poly.pdbx_strand_id
1 'polypeptide(L)'
;MPTRFGHDIRRVWLSTLIITGQISRDEALEILKKPALTEDESRELFSEVARRLQISEDELWQFHKLPECTDKFKSQRKLYNWGIELYEKLGLERRIRK
;
A
#
# COMPACT_ATOMS: atom_id res chain seq x y z
N MET A 1 6.02 6.28 2.05
CA MET A 1 4.97 5.73 1.15
C MET A 1 4.54 6.76 0.11
N PRO A 2 4.15 8.00 0.46
CA PRO A 2 3.75 9.00 -0.55
C PRO A 2 4.90 9.45 -1.46
N THR A 3 6.10 9.64 -0.90
CA THR A 3 7.28 10.13 -1.65
C THR A 3 7.86 9.09 -2.60
N ARG A 4 7.91 7.81 -2.20
CA ARG A 4 8.47 6.73 -3.04
C ARG A 4 7.46 6.11 -3.99
N PHE A 5 6.26 5.77 -3.50
CA PHE A 5 5.29 4.97 -4.24
C PHE A 5 4.10 5.79 -4.77
N GLY A 6 4.06 7.10 -4.52
CA GLY A 6 2.94 7.96 -4.94
C GLY A 6 1.60 7.63 -4.28
N HIS A 7 1.58 6.78 -3.26
CA HIS A 7 0.37 6.32 -2.60
C HIS A 7 0.24 6.94 -1.22
N ASP A 8 -0.83 7.73 -1.05
CA ASP A 8 -1.26 8.25 0.25
C ASP A 8 -2.47 7.45 0.75
N ILE A 9 -2.27 6.72 1.85
CA ILE A 9 -3.32 5.91 2.48
C ILE A 9 -4.51 6.74 2.94
N ARG A 10 -4.31 8.03 3.24
CA ARG A 10 -5.38 8.96 3.67
C ARG A 10 -6.47 9.06 2.61
N ARG A 11 -6.16 8.86 1.33
CA ARG A 11 -7.17 8.86 0.25
C ARG A 11 -8.25 7.81 0.48
N VAL A 12 -7.87 6.61 0.92
CA VAL A 12 -8.83 5.53 1.19
C VAL A 12 -9.72 5.91 2.37
N TRP A 13 -9.11 6.35 3.48
CA TRP A 13 -9.82 6.74 4.69
C TRP A 13 -10.79 7.92 4.45
N LEU A 14 -10.31 8.98 3.81
CA LEU A 14 -11.12 10.16 3.49
C LEU A 14 -12.27 9.82 2.52
N SER A 15 -12.06 8.89 1.57
CA SER A 15 -13.13 8.42 0.71
C SER A 15 -14.27 7.77 1.50
N THR A 16 -13.95 7.00 2.55
CA THR A 16 -14.97 6.44 3.44
C THR A 16 -15.73 7.54 4.18
N LEU A 17 -15.03 8.55 4.69
CA LEU A 17 -15.66 9.67 5.41
C LEU A 17 -16.59 10.51 4.53
N ILE A 18 -16.26 10.67 3.24
CA ILE A 18 -17.14 11.31 2.25
C ILE A 18 -18.41 10.48 2.04
N ILE A 19 -18.27 9.15 1.90
CA ILE A 19 -19.41 8.24 1.67
C ILE A 19 -20.35 8.22 2.88
N THR A 20 -19.82 8.29 4.09
CA THR A 20 -20.61 8.34 5.33
C THR A 20 -21.17 9.73 5.64
N GLY A 21 -20.81 10.75 4.84
CA GLY A 21 -21.28 12.13 5.01
C GLY A 21 -20.66 12.86 6.20
N GLN A 22 -19.53 12.40 6.74
CA GLN A 22 -18.85 13.03 7.88
C GLN A 22 -18.03 14.26 7.47
N ILE A 23 -17.52 14.27 6.24
CA ILE A 23 -16.77 15.40 5.66
C ILE A 23 -17.20 15.61 4.20
N SER A 24 -17.01 16.82 3.70
CA SER A 24 -17.20 17.12 2.28
C SER A 24 -15.98 16.70 1.45
N ARG A 25 -16.17 16.57 0.13
CA ARG A 25 -15.07 16.30 -0.82
C ARG A 25 -14.01 17.41 -0.79
N ASP A 26 -14.44 18.66 -0.68
CA ASP A 26 -13.53 19.81 -0.70
C ASP A 26 -12.66 19.83 0.54
N GLU A 27 -13.24 19.57 1.72
CA GLU A 27 -12.49 19.39 2.98
C GLU A 27 -11.46 18.26 2.87
N ALA A 28 -11.84 17.11 2.31
CA ALA A 28 -10.91 16.00 2.11
C ALA A 28 -9.73 16.39 1.20
N LEU A 29 -9.96 17.19 0.17
CA LEU A 29 -8.91 17.69 -0.70
C LEU A 29 -7.99 18.69 0.03
N GLU A 30 -8.53 19.58 0.86
CA GLU A 30 -7.71 20.48 1.70
C GLU A 30 -6.81 19.71 2.67
N ILE A 31 -7.32 18.62 3.28
CA ILE A 31 -6.53 17.75 4.16
C ILE A 31 -5.37 17.10 3.38
N LEU A 32 -5.63 16.64 2.15
CA LEU A 32 -4.62 15.97 1.32
C LEU A 32 -3.54 16.92 0.79
N LYS A 33 -3.82 18.22 0.66
CA LYS A 33 -2.80 19.21 0.27
C LYS A 33 -1.67 19.32 1.29
N LYS A 34 -1.96 19.05 2.56
CA LYS A 34 -0.97 19.10 3.63
C LYS A 34 -0.29 17.72 3.79
N PRO A 35 1.03 17.69 4.02
CA PRO A 35 1.71 16.44 4.33
C PRO A 35 1.11 15.84 5.61
N ALA A 36 1.11 14.51 5.70
CA ALA A 36 0.53 13.79 6.84
C ALA A 36 1.33 13.97 8.14
N LEU A 37 2.63 14.24 8.00
CA LEU A 37 3.60 14.35 9.07
C LEU A 37 4.41 15.63 8.86
N THR A 38 4.87 16.21 9.95
CA THR A 38 5.92 17.24 9.92
C THR A 38 7.27 16.61 9.52
N GLU A 39 8.24 17.44 9.13
CA GLU A 39 9.57 16.96 8.75
C GLU A 39 10.28 16.27 9.92
N ASP A 40 10.16 16.82 11.13
CA ASP A 40 10.77 16.28 12.33
C ASP A 40 10.18 14.91 12.70
N GLU A 41 8.86 14.79 12.73
CA GLU A 41 8.17 13.51 12.96
C GLU A 41 8.53 12.48 11.89
N SER A 42 8.61 12.91 10.63
CA SER A 42 9.00 12.02 9.53
C SER A 42 10.42 11.50 9.71
N ARG A 43 11.35 12.33 10.20
CA ARG A 43 12.74 11.95 10.45
C ARG A 43 12.84 10.98 11.62
N GLU A 44 12.18 11.29 12.73
CA GLU A 44 12.17 10.44 13.92
C GLU A 44 11.61 9.05 13.61
N LEU A 45 10.48 8.98 12.91
CA LEU A 45 9.88 7.70 12.49
C LEU A 45 10.79 6.94 11.52
N PHE A 46 11.50 7.64 10.64
CA PHE A 46 12.46 7.01 9.73
C PHE A 46 13.62 6.37 10.51
N SER A 47 14.21 7.11 11.45
CA SER A 47 15.27 6.61 12.34
C SER A 47 14.79 5.41 13.17
N GLU A 48 13.56 5.47 13.70
CA GLU A 48 12.97 4.37 14.47
C GLU A 48 12.77 3.10 13.62
N VAL A 49 12.33 3.24 12.36
CA VAL A 49 12.22 2.11 11.42
C VAL A 49 13.58 1.52 11.10
N ALA A 50 14.59 2.35 10.80
CA ALA A 50 15.96 1.89 10.55
C ALA A 50 16.51 1.10 11.75
N ARG A 51 16.31 1.64 12.96
CA ARG A 51 16.71 0.99 14.23
C ARG A 51 16.03 -0.36 14.44
N ARG A 52 14.72 -0.46 14.19
CA ARG A 52 13.97 -1.73 14.32
C ARG A 52 14.38 -2.78 13.29
N LEU A 53 14.74 -2.34 12.09
CA LEU A 53 15.26 -3.19 11.03
C LEU A 53 16.75 -3.53 11.20
N GLN A 54 17.41 -2.95 12.21
CA GLN A 54 18.85 -3.12 12.49
C GLN A 54 19.74 -2.75 11.31
N ILE A 55 19.37 -1.70 10.58
CA ILE A 55 20.12 -1.14 9.45
C ILE A 55 20.43 0.33 9.69
N SER A 56 21.35 0.89 8.90
CA SER A 56 21.64 2.33 8.94
C SER A 56 20.52 3.14 8.27
N GLU A 57 20.37 4.40 8.66
CA GLU A 57 19.47 5.34 7.97
C GLU A 57 19.85 5.52 6.49
N ASP A 58 21.15 5.56 6.20
CA ASP A 58 21.67 5.69 4.84
C ASP A 58 21.28 4.48 3.97
N GLU A 59 21.38 3.27 4.50
CA GLU A 59 20.96 2.04 3.83
C GLU A 59 19.45 2.03 3.57
N LEU A 60 18.64 2.42 4.55
CA LEU A 60 17.20 2.56 4.37
C LEU A 60 16.87 3.63 3.29
N TRP A 61 17.67 4.69 3.20
CA TRP A 61 17.52 5.73 2.19
C TRP A 61 17.94 5.27 0.80
N GLN A 62 18.96 4.40 0.70
CA GLN A 62 19.29 3.72 -0.56
C GLN A 62 18.11 2.89 -1.04
N PHE A 63 17.47 2.11 -0.15
CA PHE A 63 16.26 1.38 -0.52
C PHE A 63 15.14 2.30 -0.97
N HIS A 64 15.00 3.48 -0.35
CA HIS A 64 13.99 4.46 -0.75
C HIS A 64 14.16 4.96 -2.18
N LYS A 65 15.42 5.09 -2.63
CA LYS A 65 15.81 5.61 -3.95
C LYS A 65 15.92 4.54 -5.04
N LEU A 66 15.81 3.27 -4.68
CA LEU A 66 15.82 2.19 -5.66
C LEU A 66 14.70 2.40 -6.69
N PRO A 67 14.95 2.06 -7.97
CA PRO A 67 13.92 2.11 -8.99
C PRO A 67 12.74 1.21 -8.61
N GLU A 68 11.55 1.57 -9.08
CA GLU A 68 10.37 0.74 -8.89
C GLU A 68 10.58 -0.63 -9.53
N CYS A 69 10.21 -1.69 -8.81
CA CYS A 69 10.29 -3.03 -9.36
C CYS A 69 9.14 -3.24 -10.34
N THR A 70 9.45 -3.17 -11.63
CA THR A 70 8.51 -3.47 -12.73
C THR A 70 8.61 -4.90 -13.23
N ASP A 71 9.54 -5.67 -12.69
CA ASP A 71 9.84 -7.01 -13.17
C ASP A 71 8.74 -8.01 -12.83
N LYS A 72 8.40 -8.85 -13.81
CA LYS A 72 7.47 -9.96 -13.61
C LYS A 72 8.26 -11.19 -13.16
N PHE A 73 8.18 -11.50 -11.87
CA PHE A 73 8.78 -12.72 -11.33
C PHE A 73 8.08 -13.98 -11.85
N LYS A 74 8.84 -15.09 -11.95
CA LYS A 74 8.29 -16.39 -12.33
C LYS A 74 7.18 -16.76 -11.37
N SER A 75 6.00 -17.06 -11.91
CA SER A 75 4.82 -17.42 -11.15
C SER A 75 4.18 -18.67 -11.73
N GLN A 76 3.74 -19.58 -10.86
CA GLN A 76 2.97 -20.77 -11.24
C GLN A 76 1.47 -20.47 -11.35
N ARG A 77 1.10 -19.20 -11.61
CA ARG A 77 -0.30 -18.74 -11.73
C ARG A 77 -1.16 -19.62 -12.63
N LYS A 78 -0.61 -20.16 -13.72
CA LYS A 78 -1.33 -21.08 -14.62
C LYS A 78 -1.73 -22.39 -13.92
N LEU A 79 -0.86 -22.97 -13.11
CA LEU A 79 -1.13 -24.19 -12.34
C LEU A 79 -2.21 -23.92 -11.29
N TYR A 80 -2.10 -22.80 -10.56
CA TYR A 80 -3.09 -22.42 -9.56
C TYR A 80 -4.47 -22.16 -10.18
N ASN A 81 -4.54 -21.43 -11.30
CA ASN A 81 -5.80 -21.18 -11.99
C ASN A 81 -6.46 -22.49 -12.45
N TRP A 82 -5.67 -23.41 -13.02
CA TRP A 82 -6.18 -24.73 -13.43
C TRP A 82 -6.69 -25.56 -12.26
N GLY A 83 -5.97 -25.55 -11.13
CA GLY A 83 -6.40 -26.22 -9.91
C GLY A 83 -7.72 -25.65 -9.37
N ILE A 84 -7.88 -24.33 -9.37
CA ILE A 84 -9.13 -23.66 -8.95
C ILE A 84 -10.30 -24.09 -9.84
N GLU A 85 -10.13 -24.04 -11.17
CA GLU A 85 -11.18 -24.48 -12.09
C GLU A 85 -11.57 -25.96 -11.89
N LEU A 86 -10.60 -26.83 -11.59
CA LEU A 86 -10.87 -28.23 -11.28
C LEU A 86 -11.65 -28.39 -9.98
N TYR A 87 -11.24 -27.69 -8.92
CA TYR A 87 -11.89 -27.75 -7.62
C TYR A 87 -13.32 -27.16 -7.64
N GLU A 88 -13.55 -26.10 -8.43
CA GLU A 88 -14.88 -25.54 -8.69
C GLU A 88 -15.77 -26.54 -9.43
N LYS A 89 -15.25 -27.20 -10.50
CA LYS A 89 -15.98 -28.25 -11.23
C LYS A 89 -16.31 -29.47 -10.38
N LEU A 90 -15.42 -29.84 -9.46
CA LEU A 90 -15.65 -30.94 -8.51
C LEU A 90 -16.56 -30.53 -7.35
N GLY A 91 -16.98 -29.26 -7.26
CA GLY A 91 -17.87 -28.76 -6.21
C GLY A 91 -17.25 -28.70 -4.82
N LEU A 92 -15.93 -28.93 -4.72
CA LEU A 92 -15.13 -28.87 -3.49
C LEU A 92 -14.81 -27.43 -3.11
N GLU A 93 -14.83 -26.54 -4.08
CA GLU A 93 -14.62 -25.11 -3.90
C GLU A 93 -15.87 -24.32 -4.30
N ARG A 94 -16.39 -23.51 -3.37
CA ARG A 94 -17.53 -22.62 -3.56
C ARG A 94 -17.12 -21.19 -3.25
N ARG A 95 -16.28 -20.59 -4.09
CA ARG A 95 -16.02 -19.15 -3.97
C ARG A 95 -17.18 -18.36 -4.58
N ILE A 96 -17.86 -17.56 -3.76
CA ILE A 96 -18.78 -16.51 -4.23
C ILE A 96 -17.91 -15.35 -4.71
N ARG A 97 -17.41 -15.42 -5.95
CA ARG A 97 -16.94 -14.22 -6.66
C ARG A 97 -18.03 -13.84 -7.66
N LYS A 98 -18.79 -12.79 -7.32
CA LYS A 98 -19.60 -12.06 -8.30
C LYS A 98 -18.68 -11.34 -9.28
#